data_AF-A0A226E7Z9-F1
#
_entry.id   AF-A0A226E7Z9-F1
#
_cell.length_a   1.000
_cell.length_b   1.000
_cell.length_c   1.000
_cell.angle_alpha   90.00
_cell.angle_beta   90.00
_cell.angle_gamma   90.00
#
_symmetry.space_group_name_H-M   'P 1'
#
loop_
_entity.id
_entity.type
_entity.pdbx_description
1 polymer ?
#
loop_
_entity_poly.entity_id
_entity_poly.type
_entity_poly.pdbx_seq_one_letter_code
_entity_poly.pdbx_strand_id
1 'polypeptide(L)'
;MYSDLFFNQIHLMVKACSTVGSFSAHFDTKGRFFYSTEKSRRKFHITIVIMSGYVAFLWIQTYKVWVYHGGEKNLHFHTAYGFSGILFMCVGILVSLLQNHDNVINGTNHILNYFPYFRKSWIPYSKTIQKYSRLLDIMVFVEVSGTLICPISSTIFFVYSPDNPIHPRYGIPNVYGLQDNLVMIGISLIFVTWSACVCWYALMLFIVFGTTYLICKSVHVTNLLWRHFNVRHFGYNLSPNCSNNSFEVLSCL
;
A
#
# COMPACT_ATOMS: atom_id res chain seq x y z
N MET A 1 11.59 18.50 -1.30
CA MET A 1 11.58 17.55 -2.42
C MET A 1 10.14 17.20 -2.71
N TYR A 2 9.36 16.96 -1.66
CA TYR A 2 7.92 16.91 -1.71
C TYR A 2 7.33 18.30 -1.99
N SER A 3 6.36 18.35 -2.90
CA SER A 3 5.50 19.51 -3.13
C SER A 3 4.29 19.45 -2.19
N ASP A 4 3.50 20.52 -2.12
CA ASP A 4 2.22 20.47 -1.40
C ASP A 4 1.23 19.52 -2.07
N LEU A 5 1.35 19.33 -3.40
CA LEU A 5 0.55 18.36 -4.15
C LEU A 5 0.82 16.93 -3.66
N PHE A 6 2.08 16.56 -3.44
CA PHE A 6 2.46 15.25 -2.89
C PHE A 6 1.81 15.00 -1.51
N PHE A 7 1.86 15.97 -0.61
CA PHE A 7 1.26 15.82 0.72
C PHE A 7 -0.27 15.72 0.65
N ASN A 8 -0.90 16.43 -0.28
CA ASN A 8 -2.34 16.31 -0.53
C ASN A 8 -2.71 14.92 -1.08
N GLN A 9 -1.88 14.35 -1.97
CA GLN A 9 -2.06 12.99 -2.48
C GLN A 9 -1.92 11.94 -1.36
N ILE A 10 -0.90 12.06 -0.51
CA ILE A 10 -0.75 11.20 0.67
C ILE A 10 -1.95 11.33 1.59
N HIS A 11 -2.42 12.55 1.87
CA HIS A 11 -3.59 12.74 2.72
C HIS A 11 -4.83 12.04 2.16
N LEU A 12 -5.10 12.20 0.86
CA LEU A 12 -6.22 11.55 0.18
C LEU A 12 -6.12 10.02 0.27
N MET A 13 -4.94 9.48 -0.06
CA MET A 13 -4.64 8.04 -0.01
C MET A 13 -4.91 7.49 1.40
N VAL A 14 -4.31 8.09 2.41
CA VAL A 14 -4.41 7.64 3.81
C VAL A 14 -5.83 7.74 4.33
N LYS A 15 -6.55 8.81 3.95
CA LYS A 15 -7.96 8.98 4.27
C LYS A 15 -8.81 7.87 3.65
N ALA A 16 -8.57 7.49 2.40
CA ALA A 16 -9.26 6.38 1.74
C ALA A 16 -8.96 5.05 2.46
N CYS A 17 -7.69 4.75 2.74
CA CYS A 17 -7.28 3.53 3.45
C CYS A 17 -7.90 3.43 4.86
N SER A 18 -7.88 4.52 5.62
CA SER A 18 -8.46 4.58 6.96
C SER A 18 -9.99 4.46 6.96
N THR A 19 -10.65 5.03 5.94
CA THR A 19 -12.11 4.94 5.77
C THR A 19 -12.56 3.50 5.48
N VAL A 20 -11.81 2.75 4.68
CA VAL A 20 -12.10 1.34 4.43
C VAL A 20 -11.64 0.45 5.59
N GLY A 21 -10.62 0.89 6.32
CA GLY A 21 -10.01 0.13 7.41
C GLY A 21 -8.88 -0.78 6.93
N SER A 22 -8.23 -0.45 5.81
CA SER A 22 -7.02 -1.13 5.31
C SER A 22 -5.72 -0.58 5.91
N PHE A 23 -5.81 0.54 6.64
CA PHE A 23 -4.69 1.13 7.37
C PHE A 23 -5.18 1.92 8.57
N SER A 24 -4.43 1.91 9.67
CA SER A 24 -4.87 2.55 10.92
C SER A 24 -4.26 3.93 11.17
N ALA A 25 -3.34 4.39 10.31
CA ALA A 25 -2.77 5.72 10.47
C ALA A 25 -3.62 6.81 9.80
N HIS A 26 -3.45 8.02 10.29
CA HIS A 26 -3.96 9.27 9.74
C HIS A 26 -2.78 10.18 9.42
N PHE A 27 -2.96 11.04 8.43
CA PHE A 27 -1.93 12.00 8.02
C PHE A 27 -2.39 13.42 8.32
N ASP A 28 -1.64 14.13 9.17
CA ASP A 28 -1.85 15.55 9.42
C ASP A 28 -1.17 16.38 8.32
N THR A 29 -1.95 17.12 7.54
CA THR A 29 -1.43 17.97 6.46
C THR A 29 -0.66 19.18 6.97
N LYS A 30 -1.01 19.68 8.17
CA LYS A 30 -0.33 20.84 8.77
C LYS A 30 1.01 20.44 9.36
N GLY A 31 1.03 19.40 10.18
CA GLY A 31 2.24 18.86 10.79
C GLY A 31 3.11 18.00 9.85
N ARG A 32 2.54 17.51 8.74
CA ARG A 32 3.19 16.61 7.77
C ARG A 32 3.71 15.31 8.40
N PHE A 33 2.99 14.79 9.39
CA PHE A 33 3.33 13.54 10.07
C PHE A 33 2.12 12.61 10.13
N PHE A 34 2.44 11.32 10.19
CA PHE A 34 1.51 10.24 10.46
C PHE A 34 1.32 10.06 11.96
N TYR A 35 0.07 9.87 12.35
CA TYR A 35 -0.31 9.49 13.71
C TYR A 35 -1.38 8.39 13.65
N SER A 36 -1.59 7.69 14.75
CA SER A 36 -2.57 6.59 14.82
C SER A 36 -3.42 6.76 16.08
N THR A 37 -4.70 6.45 15.97
CA THR A 37 -5.65 6.52 17.09
C THR A 37 -6.04 5.10 17.51
N GLU A 38 -6.42 4.91 18.77
CA GLU A 38 -6.87 3.60 19.26
C GLU A 38 -8.10 3.10 18.47
N LYS A 39 -9.02 4.00 18.14
CA LYS A 39 -10.22 3.68 17.35
C LYS A 39 -9.86 3.16 15.96
N SER A 40 -8.90 3.79 15.27
CA SER A 40 -8.47 3.35 13.94
C SER A 40 -7.68 2.04 14.00
N ARG A 41 -6.88 1.80 15.06
CA ARG A 41 -6.22 0.51 15.30
C ARG A 41 -7.21 -0.62 15.52
N ARG A 42 -8.22 -0.40 16.37
CA ARG A 42 -9.29 -1.39 16.61
C ARG A 42 -10.04 -1.73 15.33
N LYS A 43 -10.38 -0.71 14.52
CA LYS A 43 -11.02 -0.91 13.21
C LYS A 43 -10.15 -1.76 12.29
N PHE A 44 -8.86 -1.44 12.17
CA PHE A 44 -7.91 -2.19 11.36
C PHE A 44 -7.76 -3.66 11.82
N HIS A 45 -7.72 -3.89 13.13
CA HIS A 45 -7.71 -5.25 13.69
C HIS A 45 -8.97 -6.04 13.33
N ILE A 46 -10.16 -5.42 13.44
CA ILE A 46 -11.43 -6.05 13.03
C ILE A 46 -11.40 -6.39 11.53
N THR A 47 -10.90 -5.48 10.67
CA THR A 47 -10.73 -5.75 9.24
C THR A 47 -9.86 -7.00 9.01
N ILE A 48 -8.72 -7.11 9.70
CA ILE A 48 -7.82 -8.27 9.56
C ILE A 48 -8.53 -9.56 9.98
N VAL A 49 -9.27 -9.56 11.09
CA VAL A 49 -10.02 -10.73 11.56
C VAL A 49 -11.08 -11.16 10.53
N ILE A 50 -11.86 -10.20 10.00
CA ILE A 50 -12.88 -10.48 8.99
C ILE A 50 -12.23 -11.02 7.70
N MET A 51 -11.15 -10.39 7.23
CA MET A 51 -10.43 -10.82 6.02
C MET A 51 -9.80 -12.21 6.20
N SER A 52 -9.27 -12.52 7.40
CA SER A 52 -8.70 -13.84 7.70
C SER A 52 -9.78 -14.93 7.68
N GLY A 53 -10.94 -14.65 8.28
CA GLY A 53 -12.09 -15.56 8.22
C GLY A 53 -12.59 -15.78 6.79
N TYR A 54 -12.61 -14.72 5.97
CA TYR A 54 -12.98 -14.82 4.57
C TYR A 54 -11.98 -15.65 3.75
N VAL A 55 -10.68 -15.45 3.95
CA VAL A 55 -9.64 -16.26 3.31
C VAL A 55 -9.78 -17.73 3.70
N ALA A 56 -9.99 -18.04 4.98
CA ALA A 56 -10.21 -19.41 5.44
C ALA A 56 -11.45 -20.03 4.77
N PHE A 57 -12.54 -19.28 4.66
CA PHE A 57 -13.74 -19.70 3.95
C PHE A 57 -13.46 -20.00 2.46
N LEU A 58 -12.74 -19.11 1.76
CA LEU A 58 -12.39 -19.33 0.35
C LEU A 58 -11.49 -20.54 0.16
N TRP A 59 -10.52 -20.78 1.03
CA TRP A 59 -9.70 -21.99 1.00
C TRP A 59 -10.53 -23.27 1.14
N ILE A 60 -11.54 -23.27 2.02
CA ILE A 60 -12.48 -24.40 2.13
C ILE A 60 -13.24 -24.60 0.83
N GLN A 61 -13.69 -23.53 0.17
CA GLN A 61 -14.38 -23.63 -1.12
C GLN A 61 -13.47 -24.11 -2.24
N THR A 62 -12.24 -23.58 -2.33
CA THR A 62 -11.21 -24.06 -3.27
C THR A 62 -10.94 -25.55 -3.07
N TYR A 63 -10.81 -26.00 -1.82
CA TYR A 63 -10.63 -27.42 -1.49
C TYR A 63 -11.84 -28.27 -1.90
N LYS A 64 -13.06 -27.80 -1.68
CA LYS A 64 -14.27 -28.50 -2.14
C LYS A 64 -14.33 -28.63 -3.67
N VAL A 65 -13.99 -27.57 -4.40
CA VAL A 65 -13.92 -27.62 -5.88
C VAL A 65 -12.85 -28.63 -6.32
N TRP A 66 -11.71 -28.66 -5.63
CA TRP A 66 -10.63 -29.60 -5.91
C TRP A 66 -11.08 -31.07 -5.76
N VAL A 67 -11.70 -31.41 -4.62
CA VAL A 67 -12.11 -32.79 -4.31
C VAL A 67 -13.32 -33.23 -5.15
N TYR A 68 -14.34 -32.39 -5.28
CA TYR A 68 -15.64 -32.82 -5.82
C TYR A 68 -15.84 -32.51 -7.31
N HIS A 69 -15.08 -31.57 -7.90
CA HIS A 69 -15.33 -31.09 -9.26
C HIS A 69 -14.20 -31.40 -10.25
N GLY A 70 -13.39 -32.43 -9.95
CA GLY A 70 -12.37 -32.95 -10.89
C GLY A 70 -11.01 -32.25 -10.81
N GLY A 71 -10.72 -31.53 -9.71
CA GLY A 71 -9.41 -30.98 -9.43
C GLY A 71 -8.87 -30.06 -10.53
N GLU A 72 -7.65 -30.35 -10.97
CA GLU A 72 -6.90 -29.56 -11.95
C GLU A 72 -7.54 -29.51 -13.35
N LYS A 73 -8.44 -30.44 -13.67
CA LYS A 73 -9.14 -30.46 -14.96
C LYS A 73 -10.24 -29.40 -15.04
N ASN A 74 -10.60 -28.77 -13.92
CA ASN A 74 -11.67 -27.80 -13.86
C ASN A 74 -11.13 -26.36 -13.88
N LEU A 75 -11.58 -25.54 -14.83
CA LEU A 75 -11.19 -24.12 -14.94
C LEU A 75 -11.54 -23.32 -13.66
N HIS A 76 -12.62 -23.68 -12.99
CA HIS A 76 -13.05 -23.01 -11.76
C HIS A 76 -12.08 -23.26 -10.60
N PHE A 77 -11.38 -24.40 -10.57
CA PHE A 77 -10.37 -24.67 -9.56
C PHE A 77 -9.22 -23.67 -9.66
N HIS A 78 -8.67 -23.44 -10.86
CA HIS A 78 -7.56 -22.50 -11.06
C HIS A 78 -7.94 -21.07 -10.71
N THR A 79 -9.16 -20.66 -11.08
CA THR A 79 -9.69 -19.35 -10.71
C THR A 79 -9.80 -19.21 -9.20
N ALA A 80 -10.41 -20.20 -8.53
CA ALA A 80 -10.57 -20.19 -7.08
C ALA A 80 -9.23 -20.21 -6.34
N TYR A 81 -8.29 -21.04 -6.79
CA TYR A 81 -6.96 -21.14 -6.23
C TYR A 81 -6.18 -19.83 -6.36
N GLY A 82 -6.23 -19.19 -7.54
CA GLY A 82 -5.60 -17.89 -7.77
C GLY A 82 -6.15 -16.80 -6.85
N PHE A 83 -7.48 -16.68 -6.74
CA PHE A 83 -8.12 -15.70 -5.85
C PHE A 83 -7.79 -15.96 -4.37
N SER A 84 -7.87 -17.21 -3.91
CA SER A 84 -7.52 -17.59 -2.53
C SER A 84 -6.06 -17.30 -2.21
N GLY A 85 -5.14 -17.56 -3.15
CA GLY A 85 -3.72 -17.26 -3.01
C GLY A 85 -3.43 -15.76 -2.92
N ILE A 86 -4.04 -14.95 -3.79
CA ILE A 86 -3.90 -13.48 -3.76
C ILE A 86 -4.43 -12.93 -2.44
N LEU A 87 -5.63 -13.34 -2.01
CA LEU A 87 -6.20 -12.84 -0.76
C LEU A 87 -5.40 -13.29 0.47
N PHE A 88 -4.85 -14.51 0.46
CA PHE A 88 -3.93 -14.97 1.50
C PHE A 88 -2.68 -14.07 1.59
N MET A 89 -2.07 -13.72 0.45
CA MET A 89 -0.96 -12.77 0.41
C MET A 89 -1.38 -11.39 0.94
N CYS A 90 -2.56 -10.89 0.56
CA CYS A 90 -3.09 -9.63 1.08
C CYS A 90 -3.27 -9.66 2.60
N VAL A 91 -3.81 -10.73 3.17
CA VAL A 91 -3.93 -10.88 4.63
C VAL A 91 -2.55 -10.92 5.29
N GLY A 92 -1.59 -11.67 4.73
CA GLY A 92 -0.20 -11.68 5.23
C GLY A 92 0.43 -10.29 5.27
N ILE A 93 0.19 -9.48 4.23
CA ILE A 93 0.61 -8.09 4.17
C ILE A 93 -0.05 -7.26 5.29
N LEU A 94 -1.37 -7.38 5.49
CA LEU A 94 -2.08 -6.65 6.55
C LEU A 94 -1.60 -7.05 7.95
N VAL A 95 -1.35 -8.33 8.18
CA VAL A 95 -0.80 -8.84 9.44
C VAL A 95 0.61 -8.30 9.68
N SER A 96 1.46 -8.27 8.66
CA SER A 96 2.80 -7.67 8.75
C SER A 96 2.73 -6.17 9.08
N LEU A 97 1.80 -5.43 8.46
CA LEU A 97 1.55 -4.03 8.79
C LEU A 97 1.06 -3.86 10.23
N LEU A 98 0.23 -4.76 10.76
CA LEU A 98 -0.24 -4.71 12.15
C LEU A 98 0.91 -4.93 13.13
N GLN A 99 1.75 -5.93 12.90
CA GLN A 99 2.89 -6.25 13.77
C GLN A 99 3.95 -5.16 13.77
N ASN A 100 4.23 -4.57 12.60
CA ASN A 100 5.25 -3.54 12.41
C ASN A 100 4.67 -2.13 12.38
N HIS A 101 3.44 -1.93 12.88
CA HIS A 101 2.68 -0.70 12.67
C HIS A 101 3.43 0.56 13.14
N ASP A 102 3.94 0.53 14.37
CA ASP A 102 4.66 1.67 14.96
C ASP A 102 5.98 1.93 14.24
N ASN A 103 6.69 0.87 13.83
CA ASN A 103 7.93 0.97 13.06
C ASN A 103 7.69 1.56 11.67
N VAL A 104 6.60 1.16 11.00
CA VAL A 104 6.21 1.68 9.68
C VAL A 104 5.85 3.16 9.78
N ILE A 105 5.06 3.56 10.78
CA ILE A 105 4.72 4.98 11.02
C ILE A 105 5.99 5.80 11.30
N ASN A 106 6.82 5.34 12.24
CA ASN A 106 8.03 6.06 12.64
C ASN A 106 9.02 6.17 11.47
N GLY A 107 9.24 5.09 10.72
CA GLY A 107 10.09 5.08 9.54
C GLY A 107 9.57 6.01 8.45
N THR A 108 8.26 6.02 8.20
CA THR A 108 7.64 6.93 7.22
C THR A 108 7.76 8.38 7.64
N ASN A 109 7.51 8.69 8.92
CA ASN A 109 7.70 10.03 9.47
C ASN A 109 9.15 10.49 9.37
N HIS A 110 10.09 9.59 9.66
CA HIS A 110 11.50 9.87 9.53
C HIS A 110 11.87 10.19 8.07
N ILE A 111 11.41 9.39 7.11
CA ILE A 111 11.60 9.65 5.67
C ILE A 111 11.03 11.03 5.29
N LEU A 112 9.78 11.30 5.65
CA LEU A 112 9.11 12.54 5.28
C LEU A 112 9.77 13.79 5.89
N ASN A 113 10.33 13.69 7.09
CA ASN A 113 11.00 14.81 7.76
C ASN A 113 12.49 14.94 7.37
N TYR A 114 13.18 13.82 7.16
CA TYR A 114 14.60 13.79 6.85
C TYR A 114 14.91 14.35 5.47
N PHE A 115 14.18 13.93 4.42
CA PHE A 115 14.48 14.34 3.05
C PHE A 115 14.37 15.86 2.79
N PRO A 116 13.37 16.58 3.33
CA PRO A 116 13.33 18.04 3.26
C PRO A 116 14.51 18.70 3.96
N TYR A 117 14.91 18.21 5.13
CA TYR A 117 16.05 18.74 5.88
C TYR A 117 17.37 18.49 5.14
N PHE A 118 17.59 17.26 4.66
CA PHE A 118 18.73 16.90 3.83
C PHE A 118 18.83 17.78 2.58
N ARG A 119 17.71 18.00 1.88
CA ARG A 119 17.66 18.90 0.72
C ARG A 119 18.11 20.32 1.08
N LYS A 120 17.57 20.89 2.17
CA LYS A 120 17.85 22.29 2.55
C LYS A 120 19.33 22.49 2.89
N SER A 121 19.95 21.52 3.54
CA SER A 121 21.32 21.64 4.04
C SER A 121 22.39 21.20 3.03
N TRP A 122 22.11 20.22 2.16
CA TRP A 122 23.15 19.54 1.38
C TRP A 122 23.04 19.67 -0.14
N ILE A 123 21.90 20.10 -0.66
CA ILE A 123 21.70 20.16 -2.11
C ILE A 123 21.37 21.61 -2.52
N PRO A 124 22.30 22.34 -3.16
CA PRO A 124 22.02 23.66 -3.68
C PRO A 124 20.87 23.59 -4.68
N TYR A 125 20.05 24.64 -4.72
CA TYR A 125 18.85 24.67 -5.55
C TYR A 125 19.20 24.44 -7.03
N SER A 126 18.83 23.27 -7.57
CA SER A 126 19.11 22.90 -8.97
C SER A 126 17.83 22.54 -9.72
N LYS A 127 17.80 22.86 -11.03
CA LYS A 127 16.68 22.52 -11.93
C LYS A 127 16.39 21.01 -11.95
N THR A 128 17.42 20.19 -11.74
CA THR A 128 17.31 18.72 -11.73
C THR A 128 16.43 18.22 -10.57
N ILE A 129 16.55 18.80 -9.37
CA ILE A 129 15.73 18.42 -8.21
C ILE A 129 14.26 18.74 -8.43
N GLN A 130 13.97 19.87 -9.10
CA GLN A 130 12.60 20.24 -9.44
C GLN A 130 11.97 19.23 -10.41
N LYS A 131 12.75 18.69 -11.36
CA LYS A 131 12.29 17.60 -12.24
C LYS A 131 11.95 16.34 -11.45
N TYR A 132 12.81 15.91 -10.52
CA TYR A 132 12.52 14.73 -9.68
C TYR A 132 11.30 14.91 -8.78
N SER A 133 11.11 16.10 -8.22
CA SER A 133 9.91 16.43 -7.44
C SER A 133 8.64 16.30 -8.30
N ARG A 134 8.63 16.88 -9.51
CA ARG A 134 7.48 16.75 -10.43
C ARG A 134 7.25 15.31 -10.87
N LEU A 135 8.32 14.55 -11.13
CA LEU A 135 8.23 13.14 -11.50
C LEU A 135 7.59 12.32 -10.37
N LEU A 136 8.02 12.54 -9.13
CA LEU A 136 7.43 11.88 -7.96
C LEU A 136 5.94 12.22 -7.83
N ASP A 137 5.56 13.49 -7.96
CA ASP A 137 4.16 13.92 -7.88
C ASP A 137 3.28 13.26 -8.96
N ILE A 138 3.81 13.10 -10.18
CA ILE A 138 3.11 12.43 -11.29
C ILE A 138 3.00 10.92 -11.04
N MET A 139 4.08 10.27 -10.59
CA MET A 139 4.06 8.83 -10.30
C MET A 139 3.07 8.51 -9.19
N VAL A 140 3.12 9.23 -8.07
CA VAL A 140 2.17 9.04 -6.95
C VAL A 140 0.75 9.37 -7.39
N PHE A 141 0.53 10.39 -8.23
CA PHE A 141 -0.79 10.68 -8.78
C PHE A 141 -1.36 9.51 -9.58
N VAL A 142 -0.55 8.94 -10.49
CA VAL A 142 -0.96 7.81 -11.33
C VAL A 142 -1.21 6.57 -10.49
N GLU A 143 -0.34 6.28 -9.52
CA GLU A 143 -0.47 5.16 -8.59
C GLU A 143 -1.76 5.25 -7.77
N VAL A 144 -2.02 6.40 -7.14
CA VAL A 144 -3.23 6.63 -6.33
C VAL A 144 -4.48 6.59 -7.22
N SER A 145 -4.47 7.25 -8.37
CA SER A 145 -5.64 7.28 -9.26
C SER A 145 -5.97 5.91 -9.83
N GLY A 146 -4.96 5.14 -10.26
CA GLY A 146 -5.13 3.79 -10.78
C GLY A 146 -5.69 2.85 -9.71
N THR A 147 -5.05 2.81 -8.54
CA THR A 147 -5.46 1.91 -7.45
C THR A 147 -6.81 2.26 -6.83
N LEU A 148 -7.26 3.52 -6.89
CA LEU A 148 -8.62 3.91 -6.46
C LEU A 148 -9.72 3.31 -7.35
N ILE A 149 -9.45 3.09 -8.63
CA ILE A 149 -10.41 2.56 -9.61
C ILE A 149 -10.40 1.02 -9.66
N CYS A 150 -9.26 0.39 -9.35
CA CYS A 150 -9.09 -1.07 -9.41
C CYS A 150 -10.14 -1.90 -8.64
N PRO A 151 -10.66 -1.51 -7.46
CA PRO A 151 -11.72 -2.27 -6.79
C PRO A 151 -12.98 -2.46 -7.64
N ILE A 152 -13.29 -1.50 -8.52
CA ILE A 152 -14.49 -1.53 -9.38
C ILE A 152 -14.43 -2.73 -10.33
N SER A 153 -13.26 -3.06 -10.89
CA SER A 153 -13.13 -4.20 -11.79
C SER A 153 -13.39 -5.53 -11.08
N SER A 154 -12.97 -5.63 -9.81
CA SER A 154 -13.24 -6.80 -8.98
C SER A 154 -14.73 -6.94 -8.71
N THR A 155 -15.43 -5.86 -8.37
CA THR A 155 -16.90 -5.87 -8.20
C THR A 155 -17.63 -6.25 -9.49
N ILE A 156 -17.23 -5.65 -10.62
CA ILE A 156 -17.79 -5.94 -11.95
C ILE A 156 -17.66 -7.43 -12.28
N PHE A 157 -16.50 -8.04 -11.99
CA PHE A 157 -16.30 -9.48 -12.22
C PHE A 157 -17.35 -10.34 -11.51
N PHE A 158 -17.66 -10.07 -10.23
CA PHE A 158 -18.66 -10.84 -9.48
C PHE A 158 -20.10 -10.53 -9.92
N VAL A 159 -20.36 -9.34 -10.46
CA VAL A 159 -21.67 -9.01 -11.06
C VAL A 159 -21.90 -9.79 -12.36
N TYR A 160 -20.89 -9.89 -13.23
CA TYR A 160 -21.00 -10.61 -14.50
C TYR A 160 -20.72 -12.11 -14.39
N SER A 161 -20.13 -12.58 -13.29
CA SER A 161 -19.86 -13.99 -13.02
C SER A 161 -20.47 -14.43 -11.68
N PRO A 162 -21.80 -14.35 -11.52
CA PRO A 162 -22.46 -14.74 -10.28
C PRO A 162 -22.29 -16.24 -10.00
N ASP A 163 -22.19 -17.06 -11.06
CA ASP A 163 -22.09 -18.52 -10.99
C ASP A 163 -20.69 -19.04 -10.61
N ASN A 164 -19.75 -18.14 -10.34
CA ASN A 164 -18.41 -18.52 -9.95
C ASN A 164 -18.42 -19.15 -8.53
N PRO A 165 -17.85 -20.34 -8.30
CA PRO A 165 -17.90 -21.01 -7.00
C PRO A 165 -17.25 -20.24 -5.84
N ILE A 166 -16.41 -19.24 -6.12
CA ILE A 166 -15.86 -18.33 -5.09
C ILE A 166 -16.81 -17.19 -4.71
N HIS A 167 -17.94 -17.04 -5.39
CA HIS A 167 -18.92 -16.02 -5.04
C HIS A 167 -19.42 -16.25 -3.61
N PRO A 168 -19.40 -15.25 -2.70
CA PRO A 168 -19.73 -15.47 -1.29
C PRO A 168 -21.11 -16.06 -1.03
N ARG A 169 -22.06 -15.85 -1.97
CA ARG A 169 -23.39 -16.48 -1.96
C ARG A 169 -23.36 -17.99 -1.77
N TYR A 170 -22.35 -18.68 -2.30
CA TYR A 170 -22.18 -20.13 -2.16
C TYR A 170 -21.71 -20.57 -0.76
N GLY A 171 -21.39 -19.62 0.12
CA GLY A 171 -21.17 -19.87 1.54
C GLY A 171 -22.45 -20.00 2.34
N ILE A 172 -23.56 -19.49 1.82
CA ILE A 172 -24.87 -19.55 2.46
C ILE A 172 -25.49 -20.91 2.08
N PRO A 173 -26.01 -21.69 3.04
CA PRO A 173 -26.65 -22.96 2.73
C PRO A 173 -27.87 -22.72 1.83
N ASN A 174 -28.05 -23.55 0.80
CA ASN A 174 -29.18 -23.45 -0.13
C ASN A 174 -30.49 -24.01 0.47
N VAL A 175 -30.78 -23.62 1.70
CA VAL A 175 -32.06 -23.94 2.35
C VAL A 175 -32.97 -22.74 2.12
N TYR A 176 -34.21 -22.98 1.68
CA TYR A 176 -35.21 -21.94 1.38
C TYR A 176 -34.85 -20.97 0.24
N GLY A 177 -33.95 -21.34 -0.68
CA GLY A 177 -33.58 -20.48 -1.81
C GLY A 177 -32.85 -19.20 -1.42
N LEU A 178 -32.20 -19.18 -0.24
CA LEU A 178 -31.47 -18.01 0.26
C LEU A 178 -30.33 -17.55 -0.67
N GLN A 179 -29.76 -18.47 -1.47
CA GLN A 179 -28.70 -18.15 -2.44
C GLN A 179 -29.20 -17.26 -3.59
N ASP A 180 -30.47 -17.39 -3.95
CA ASP A 180 -31.10 -16.64 -5.05
C ASP A 180 -31.84 -15.38 -4.56
N ASN A 181 -31.86 -15.15 -3.25
CA ASN A 181 -32.48 -13.97 -2.68
C ASN A 181 -31.65 -12.71 -3.03
N LEU A 182 -32.31 -11.72 -3.66
CA LEU A 182 -31.69 -10.46 -4.07
C LEU A 182 -30.97 -9.73 -2.92
N VAL A 183 -31.49 -9.82 -1.70
CA VAL A 183 -30.87 -9.20 -0.51
C VAL A 183 -29.53 -9.88 -0.19
N MET A 184 -29.47 -11.20 -0.27
CA MET A 184 -28.23 -11.96 0.00
C MET A 184 -27.18 -11.74 -1.09
N ILE A 185 -27.61 -11.62 -2.35
CA ILE A 185 -26.73 -11.23 -3.46
C ILE A 185 -26.17 -9.84 -3.20
N GLY A 186 -27.02 -8.87 -2.83
CA GLY A 186 -26.60 -7.51 -2.50
C GLY A 186 -25.57 -7.46 -1.36
N ILE A 187 -25.82 -8.18 -0.26
CA ILE A 187 -24.87 -8.27 0.87
C ILE A 187 -23.54 -8.89 0.43
N SER A 188 -23.59 -9.95 -0.38
CA SER A 188 -22.39 -10.62 -0.91
C SER A 188 -21.56 -9.67 -1.79
N LEU A 189 -22.22 -8.88 -2.65
CA LEU A 189 -21.54 -7.90 -3.51
C LEU A 189 -20.94 -6.74 -2.70
N ILE A 190 -21.63 -6.24 -1.67
CA ILE A 190 -21.10 -5.23 -0.76
C ILE A 190 -19.85 -5.76 -0.06
N PHE A 191 -19.91 -6.99 0.43
CA PHE A 191 -18.79 -7.63 1.11
C PHE A 191 -17.58 -7.83 0.19
N VAL A 192 -17.79 -8.33 -1.03
CA VAL A 192 -16.75 -8.46 -2.05
C VAL A 192 -16.13 -7.11 -2.37
N THR A 193 -16.95 -6.10 -2.61
CA THR A 193 -16.49 -4.74 -2.93
C THR A 193 -15.64 -4.17 -1.80
N TRP A 194 -16.10 -4.33 -0.55
CA TRP A 194 -15.34 -3.91 0.62
C TRP A 194 -14.00 -4.66 0.73
N SER A 195 -13.99 -5.99 0.54
CA SER A 195 -12.77 -6.79 0.58
C SER A 195 -11.78 -6.40 -0.52
N ALA A 196 -12.27 -6.09 -1.72
CA ALA A 196 -11.47 -5.61 -2.85
C ALA A 196 -10.85 -4.25 -2.52
N CYS A 197 -11.64 -3.31 -1.98
CA CYS A 197 -11.14 -2.03 -1.50
C CYS A 197 -10.05 -2.20 -0.44
N VAL A 198 -10.23 -3.12 0.53
CA VAL A 198 -9.21 -3.39 1.55
C VAL A 198 -7.89 -3.82 0.91
N CYS A 199 -7.94 -4.78 -0.01
CA CYS A 199 -6.75 -5.35 -0.66
C CYS A 199 -6.03 -4.32 -1.54
N TRP A 200 -6.76 -3.65 -2.44
CA TRP A 200 -6.18 -2.65 -3.34
C TRP A 200 -5.63 -1.44 -2.59
N TYR A 201 -6.29 -1.00 -1.51
CA TYR A 201 -5.81 0.16 -0.74
C TYR A 201 -4.63 -0.19 0.16
N ALA A 202 -4.53 -1.43 0.63
CA ALA A 202 -3.32 -1.91 1.29
C ALA A 202 -2.15 -1.94 0.30
N LEU A 203 -2.36 -2.49 -0.89
CA LEU A 203 -1.36 -2.53 -1.95
C LEU A 203 -0.93 -1.14 -2.43
N MET A 204 -1.88 -0.19 -2.54
CA MET A 204 -1.60 1.23 -2.82
C MET A 204 -0.59 1.83 -1.84
N LEU A 205 -0.71 1.54 -0.53
CA LEU A 205 0.23 2.05 0.47
C LEU A 205 1.65 1.53 0.22
N PHE A 206 1.79 0.23 -0.06
CA PHE A 206 3.11 -0.36 -0.37
C PHE A 206 3.72 0.24 -1.63
N ILE A 207 2.92 0.41 -2.68
CA ILE A 207 3.38 1.02 -3.92
C ILE A 207 3.84 2.45 -3.67
N VAL A 208 3.00 3.30 -3.09
CA VAL A 208 3.30 4.73 -2.90
C VAL A 208 4.48 4.96 -1.96
N PHE A 209 4.57 4.22 -0.84
CA PHE A 209 5.71 4.36 0.06
C PHE A 209 6.98 3.74 -0.54
N GLY A 210 6.86 2.62 -1.25
CA GLY A 210 7.98 1.99 -1.96
C GLY A 210 8.55 2.91 -3.04
N THR A 211 7.69 3.51 -3.87
CA THR A 211 8.09 4.43 -4.95
C THR A 211 8.71 5.70 -4.38
N THR A 212 8.11 6.26 -3.33
CA THR A 212 8.69 7.39 -2.60
C THR A 212 10.08 7.06 -2.09
N TYR A 213 10.27 5.91 -1.42
CA TYR A 213 11.57 5.49 -0.90
C TYR A 213 12.61 5.29 -2.01
N LEU A 214 12.26 4.56 -3.08
CA LEU A 214 13.16 4.28 -4.20
C LEU A 214 13.60 5.56 -4.92
N ILE A 215 12.68 6.49 -5.17
CA ILE A 215 13.00 7.77 -5.82
C ILE A 215 13.93 8.58 -4.91
N CYS A 216 13.63 8.70 -3.63
CA CYS A 216 14.48 9.44 -2.70
C CYS A 216 15.89 8.82 -2.59
N LYS A 217 15.99 7.49 -2.54
CA LYS A 217 17.27 6.77 -2.54
C LYS A 217 18.05 6.97 -3.84
N SER A 218 17.39 6.94 -5.00
CA SER A 218 18.04 7.17 -6.29
C SER A 218 18.62 8.58 -6.41
N VAL A 219 17.91 9.60 -5.90
CA VAL A 219 18.40 10.98 -5.83
C VAL A 219 19.61 11.08 -4.89
N HIS A 220 19.62 10.35 -3.78
CA HIS A 220 20.76 10.34 -2.87
C HIS A 220 22.01 9.72 -3.53
N VAL A 221 21.87 8.54 -4.14
CA VAL A 221 22.97 7.82 -4.81
C VAL A 221 23.54 8.63 -5.98
N THR A 222 22.68 9.22 -6.82
CA THR A 222 23.14 10.06 -7.95
C THR A 222 23.93 11.28 -7.50
N ASN A 223 23.53 11.92 -6.40
CA ASN A 223 24.28 13.05 -5.83
C ASN A 223 25.65 12.62 -5.27
N LEU A 224 25.74 11.46 -4.62
CA LEU A 224 27.01 10.93 -4.13
C LEU A 224 27.97 10.61 -5.28
N LEU A 225 27.47 9.95 -6.32
CA LEU A 225 28.28 9.64 -7.51
C LEU A 225 28.77 10.90 -8.20
N TRP A 226 27.93 11.93 -8.32
CA TRP A 226 28.33 13.21 -8.91
C TRP A 226 29.41 13.92 -8.08
N ARG A 227 29.30 13.90 -6.75
CA ARG A 227 30.34 14.45 -5.86
C ARG A 227 31.66 13.71 -6.01
N HIS A 228 31.65 12.38 -5.99
CA HIS A 228 32.86 11.57 -6.20
C HIS A 228 33.50 11.83 -7.57
N PHE A 229 32.70 11.99 -8.61
CA PHE A 229 33.19 12.29 -9.95
C PHE A 229 33.86 13.67 -10.02
N ASN A 230 33.24 14.71 -9.45
CA ASN A 230 33.81 16.06 -9.45
C ASN A 230 35.10 16.17 -8.64
N VAL A 231 35.18 15.50 -7.48
CA VAL A 231 36.40 15.49 -6.65
C VAL A 231 37.55 14.84 -7.41
N ARG A 232 37.30 13.74 -8.15
CA ARG A 232 38.33 13.07 -8.96
C ARG A 232 38.79 13.87 -10.16
N HIS A 233 37.87 14.53 -10.87
CA HIS A 233 38.20 15.19 -12.14
C HIS A 233 38.71 16.61 -12.02
N PHE A 234 38.24 17.36 -11.02
CA PHE A 234 38.54 18.78 -10.94
C PHE A 234 39.57 19.15 -9.88
N GLY A 235 40.06 18.17 -9.09
CA GLY A 235 41.19 18.39 -8.17
C GLY A 235 40.98 19.57 -7.21
N TYR A 236 39.74 19.96 -6.95
CA TYR A 236 39.46 21.05 -6.02
C TYR A 236 39.89 20.56 -4.64
N ASN A 237 40.98 21.14 -4.14
CA ASN A 237 41.35 21.12 -2.73
C ASN A 237 40.18 21.72 -1.94
N LEU A 238 39.21 20.89 -1.58
CA LEU A 238 38.20 21.21 -0.58
C LEU A 238 39.00 21.54 0.69
N SER A 239 39.07 22.83 1.01
CA SER A 239 39.70 23.32 2.23
C SER A 239 39.15 22.51 3.42
N PRO A 240 40.01 21.88 4.24
CA PRO A 240 39.62 20.87 5.24
C PRO A 240 38.84 21.42 6.44
N ASN A 241 38.41 22.68 6.45
CA ASN A 241 37.84 23.34 7.63
C ASN A 241 36.38 22.97 7.99
N CYS A 242 35.79 21.93 7.40
CA CYS A 242 34.44 21.45 7.74
C CYS A 242 34.40 19.99 8.25
N SER A 243 35.53 19.39 8.63
CA SER A 243 35.60 17.94 8.92
C SER A 243 35.25 17.52 10.34
N ASN A 244 35.18 18.40 11.34
CA ASN A 244 35.21 17.91 12.74
C ASN A 244 33.88 17.72 13.45
N ASN A 245 32.74 18.19 12.92
CA ASN A 245 31.45 18.07 13.64
C ASN A 245 30.36 17.25 12.92
N SER A 246 30.63 16.69 11.74
CA SER A 246 29.58 16.10 10.90
C SER A 246 29.59 14.58 10.79
N PHE A 247 30.64 13.90 11.29
CA PHE A 247 30.70 12.43 11.29
C PHE A 247 30.16 11.77 12.58
N GLU A 248 30.13 12.47 13.72
CA GLU A 248 29.58 11.88 14.97
C GLU A 248 28.05 11.71 14.97
N VAL A 249 27.32 12.39 14.07
CA VAL A 249 25.85 12.27 14.00
C VAL A 249 25.40 11.04 13.20
N LEU A 250 26.30 10.41 12.43
CA LEU A 250 26.00 9.18 11.67
C LEU A 250 26.29 7.89 12.45
N SER A 251 26.99 7.99 13.59
CA SER A 251 27.25 6.86 14.49
C SER A 251 26.23 6.70 15.63
N CYS A 252 25.25 7.61 15.72
CA CYS A 252 24.18 7.58 16.74
C CYS A 252 22.76 7.41 16.14
N LEU A 253 22.65 7.02 14.87
CA LEU A 253 21.42 6.61 14.19
C LEU A 253 21.51 5.12 13.80
#